data_AF-A0A177STF2-F1
#
_entry.id   AF-A0A177STF2-F1
#
_cell.length_a   1.000
_cell.length_b   1.000
_cell.length_c   1.000
_cell.angle_alpha   90.00
_cell.angle_beta   90.00
_cell.angle_gamma   90.00
#
_symmetry.space_group_name_H-M   'P 1'
#
loop_
_entity.id
_entity.type
_entity.pdbx_description
1 polymer ?
#
loop_
_entity_poly.entity_id
_entity_poly.type
_entity_poly.pdbx_seq_one_letter_code
_entity_poly.pdbx_strand_id
1 'polypeptide(L)' 'MPALYVMIPAALVLVGIAVYIFFWAVDSGQYEDLDGPAHSILFDDQDPKHQAAVKGEQAATDDKPEPPARG' A
#
# COMPACT_ATOMS: atom_id res chain seq x y z
N MET A 1 42.40 30.29 11.48
CA MET A 1 41.33 29.53 10.80
C MET A 1 40.23 29.15 11.80
N PRO A 2 39.20 30.00 12.01
CA PRO A 2 38.18 29.79 13.04
C PRO A 2 36.97 28.95 12.62
N ALA A 3 36.92 28.42 11.38
CA ALA A 3 35.75 27.72 10.84
C ALA A 3 35.27 26.55 11.70
N LEU A 4 36.19 25.86 12.38
CA LEU A 4 35.87 24.75 13.29
C LEU A 4 34.95 25.19 14.45
N TYR A 5 35.09 26.42 14.96
CA TYR A 5 34.25 26.94 16.04
C TYR A 5 32.79 27.14 15.62
N VAL A 6 32.51 27.25 14.33
CA VAL A 6 31.15 27.36 13.80
C VAL A 6 30.63 26.01 13.33
N MET A 7 31.48 25.22 12.66
CA MET A 7 31.08 23.93 12.09
C MET A 7 30.75 22.88 13.15
N ILE A 8 31.51 22.81 14.25
CA ILE A 8 31.27 21.85 15.33
C ILE A 8 29.88 22.05 15.97
N PRO A 9 29.51 23.25 16.48
CA PRO A 9 28.18 23.44 17.05
C PRO A 9 27.08 23.32 16.01
N ALA A 10 27.29 23.77 14.77
CA ALA A 10 26.31 23.59 13.70
C ALA A 10 26.02 22.11 13.41
N ALA A 11 27.06 21.26 13.40
CA ALA A 11 26.91 19.82 13.24
C ALA A 11 26.16 19.18 14.43
N LEU A 12 26.47 19.59 15.67
CA LEU A 12 25.76 19.11 16.85
C LEU A 12 24.27 19.46 16.82
N VAL A 13 23.92 20.68 16.38
CA VAL A 13 22.52 21.10 16.21
C VAL A 13 21.83 20.25 15.13
N LEU A 14 22.47 20.05 13.98
CA LEU A 14 21.91 19.22 12.91
C LEU A 14 21.66 17.77 13.37
N VAL A 15 22.62 17.16 14.05
CA VAL A 15 22.47 15.81 14.61
C VAL A 15 21.35 15.79 15.65
N GLY A 16 21.28 16.78 16.53
CA GLY A 16 20.21 16.90 17.52
C GLY A 16 18.81 16.99 16.89
N ILE A 17 18.65 17.79 15.83
CA ILE A 17 17.40 17.90 15.08
C ILE A 17 17.05 16.57 14.41
N ALA A 18 18.02 15.91 13.76
CA ALA A 18 17.80 14.64 13.09
C ALA A 18 17.35 13.55 14.08
N VAL A 19 17.99 13.47 15.24
CA VAL A 19 17.62 12.54 16.32
C VAL A 19 16.21 12.86 16.83
N TYR A 20 15.89 14.13 17.08
CA TYR A 20 14.55 14.54 17.52
C TYR A 20 13.45 14.13 16.53
N ILE A 21 13.64 14.40 15.24
CA ILE A 21 12.70 14.03 14.18
C ILE A 21 12.55 12.51 14.09
N PHE A 22 13.67 11.77 14.19
CA PHE A 22 13.65 10.31 14.14
C PHE A 22 12.80 9.73 15.27
N PHE A 23 13.01 10.17 16.52
CA PHE A 23 12.23 9.69 17.66
C PHE A 23 10.76 10.09 17.56
N TRP A 24 10.45 11.31 17.09
CA TRP A 24 9.08 11.74 16.84
C TRP A 24 8.38 10.87 15.78
N ALA A 25 9.07 10.52 14.69
CA ALA A 25 8.50 9.67 13.64
C ALA A 25 8.25 8.23 14.10
N VAL A 26 9.14 7.69 14.95
CA VAL A 26 8.96 6.37 15.57
C VAL A 26 7.75 6.36 16.51
N ASP A 27 7.58 7.39 17.33
CA ASP A 27 6.45 7.52 18.25
C ASP A 27 5.12 7.79 17.52
N SER A 28 5.17 8.45 16.36
CA SER A 28 3.99 8.80 15.54
C SER A 28 3.28 7.60 14.89
N GLY A 29 3.63 6.36 15.24
CA GLY A 29 2.81 5.19 14.91
C GLY A 29 2.69 4.86 13.42
N GLN A 30 3.62 5.33 12.56
CA GLN A 30 3.59 5.05 11.11
C GLN A 30 3.65 3.56 10.72
N TYR A 31 3.81 2.66 11.69
CA TYR A 31 3.78 1.22 11.50
C TYR A 31 2.38 0.61 11.66
N GLU A 32 1.38 1.35 12.18
CA GLU A 32 0.00 0.85 12.31
C GLU A 32 -0.73 0.77 10.95
N ASP A 33 -0.30 1.52 9.93
CA ASP A 33 -0.93 1.54 8.60
C ASP A 33 -0.29 0.54 7.59
N LEU A 34 0.70 -0.25 8.03
CA LEU A 34 1.27 -1.33 7.21
C LEU A 34 0.41 -2.61 7.22
N ASP A 35 -0.64 -2.66 8.03
CA ASP A 35 -1.69 -3.70 7.99
C ASP A 35 -2.77 -3.43 6.92
N GLY A 36 -2.63 -2.37 6.12
CA GLY A 36 -3.72 -1.75 5.35
C GLY A 36 -4.31 -2.48 4.12
N PRO A 37 -3.62 -3.34 3.34
CA PRO A 37 -4.27 -3.96 2.16
C PRO A 37 -4.06 -5.48 1.98
N ALA A 38 -3.23 -6.15 2.77
CA ALA A 38 -2.91 -7.56 2.54
C ALA A 38 -4.08 -8.51 2.90
N HIS A 39 -5.01 -8.05 3.74
CA HIS A 39 -6.14 -8.87 4.18
C HIS A 39 -7.39 -8.71 3.32
N SER A 40 -7.50 -7.70 2.45
CA SER A 40 -8.65 -7.59 1.54
C SER A 40 -8.53 -8.55 0.36
N ILE A 41 -7.30 -8.79 -0.15
CA ILE A 41 -7.10 -9.64 -1.34
C ILE A 41 -7.44 -11.12 -1.10
N LEU A 42 -7.34 -11.62 0.15
CA LEU A 42 -7.60 -13.02 0.50
C LEU A 42 -9.07 -13.28 0.88
N PHE A 43 -9.84 -12.23 1.19
CA PHE A 43 -11.23 -12.34 1.65
C PHE A 43 -12.26 -11.65 0.74
N ASP A 44 -11.84 -10.98 -0.34
CA ASP A 44 -12.73 -10.39 -1.36
C ASP A 44 -13.60 -11.43 -2.10
N ASP A 45 -13.19 -12.71 -2.10
CA ASP A 45 -13.95 -13.82 -2.70
C ASP A 45 -15.27 -14.14 -1.96
N GLN A 46 -15.45 -13.59 -0.75
CA GLN A 46 -16.65 -13.79 0.08
C GLN A 46 -17.62 -12.60 0.07
N ASP A 47 -17.35 -11.54 -0.71
CA ASP A 47 -18.31 -10.44 -0.84
C ASP A 47 -19.47 -10.86 -1.75
N PRO A 48 -20.73 -10.90 -1.25
CA PRO A 48 -21.90 -11.25 -2.06
C PRO A 48 -22.11 -10.32 -3.25
N LYS A 49 -21.55 -9.11 -3.24
CA LYS A 49 -21.58 -8.17 -4.38
C LYS A 49 -20.66 -8.63 -5.52
N HIS A 50 -19.55 -9.29 -5.24
CA HIS A 50 -18.64 -9.82 -6.26
C HIS A 50 -19.25 -11.05 -6.96
N GLN A 51 -19.96 -11.90 -6.22
CA GLN A 51 -20.69 -13.06 -6.77
C GLN A 51 -21.81 -12.65 -7.75
N ALA A 52 -22.45 -11.50 -7.52
CA ALA A 52 -23.48 -10.98 -8.42
C ALA A 52 -22.91 -10.50 -9.76
N ALA A 53 -21.69 -9.94 -9.77
CA ALA A 53 -21.00 -9.53 -10.99
C ALA A 53 -20.55 -10.75 -11.82
N VAL A 54 -19.94 -11.76 -11.18
CA VAL A 54 -19.51 -13.01 -11.84
C VAL A 54 -20.70 -13.77 -12.42
N LYS A 55 -21.84 -13.81 -11.71
CA LYS A 55 -23.07 -14.48 -12.20
C LYS A 55 -23.72 -13.74 -13.37
N GLY A 56 -23.61 -12.41 -13.42
CA GLY A 56 -24.12 -11.60 -14.53
C GLY A 56 -23.32 -11.80 -15.82
N GLU A 57 -22.01 -11.98 -15.72
CA GLU A 57 -21.12 -12.20 -16.87
C GLU A 57 -21.25 -13.62 -17.44
N GLN A 58 -21.46 -14.62 -16.59
CA GLN A 58 -21.58 -16.02 -17.03
C GLN A 58 -22.91 -16.31 -17.74
N ALA A 59 -23.98 -15.57 -17.42
CA ALA A 59 -25.25 -15.63 -18.14
C ALA A 59 -25.17 -14.98 -19.54
N ALA A 60 -24.22 -14.08 -19.78
CA ALA A 60 -24.03 -13.43 -21.08
C ALA A 60 -23.15 -14.25 -22.04
N THR A 61 -22.37 -15.21 -21.52
CA THR A 61 -21.49 -16.07 -22.35
C THR A 61 -22.14 -17.39 -22.79
N ASP A 62 -23.25 -17.80 -22.17
CA ASP A 62 -23.96 -19.06 -22.48
C ASP A 62 -24.92 -18.94 -23.69
N ASP A 63 -25.08 -17.72 -24.25
CA ASP A 63 -25.94 -17.43 -25.41
C ASP A 63 -25.12 -17.02 -26.65
N LYS A 64 -23.90 -17.57 -26.79
CA LYS A 64 -23.13 -17.44 -28.03
C LYS A 64 -23.20 -18.76 -28.81
N PRO A 65 -23.87 -18.81 -29.98
CA PRO A 65 -24.00 -20.04 -30.75
C PRO A 65 -22.61 -20.55 -31.16
N GLU A 66 -22.37 -21.84 -30.92
CA GLU A 66 -21.16 -22.54 -31.34
C GLU A 66 -20.89 -22.30 -32.85
N PRO A 67 -19.66 -21.92 -33.24
CA PRO A 67 -19.31 -21.86 -34.64
C PRO A 67 -19.25 -23.28 -35.21
N PRO A 68 -19.78 -23.53 -36.43
CA PRO A 68 -19.87 -24.87 -36.99
C PRO A 68 -18.46 -25.46 -37.16
N ALA A 69 -18.29 -26.67 -36.62
CA ALA A 69 -17.08 -27.47 -36.78
C ALA A 69 -16.78 -27.63 -38.28
N ARG A 70 -15.65 -27.05 -38.73
CA ARG A 70 -15.10 -27.34 -40.06
C ARG A 70 -14.54 -28.76 -40.04
N GLY A 71 -15.20 -29.66 -40.76
CA GLY A 71 -14.65 -30.96 -41.15
C GLY A 71 -13.60 -30.86 -42.25
#